data_AF-A0A9E0JWS1-F1
#
_entry.id   AF-A0A9E0JWS1-F1
#
_cell.length_a   1.000
_cell.length_b   1.000
_cell.length_c   1.000
_cell.angle_alpha   90.00
_cell.angle_beta   90.00
_cell.angle_gamma   90.00
#
_symmetry.space_group_name_H-M   'P 1'
#
loop_
_entity.id
_entity.type
_entity.pdbx_description
1 polymer ?
#
loop_
_entity_poly.entity_id
_entity_poly.type
_entity_poly.pdbx_seq_one_letter_code
_entity_poly.pdbx_strand_id
1 'polypeptide(L)'
;MKITDLLYERLISPIRSFSNSKMKVGVELEYPIVHKQAKNIEKNIIENLFKGLLKAGFKPLYSSKSQLIGAEKQNEIVITLDTSYNNLELAFAPQPSLLNIEKSLTYYLQIIRNYLQANGYSLIDKGLNPDFASINSTLIDDEEIKAECNFWSILLHQTFMDTKIYLLLFLPVKLI
;
A
#
# COMPACT_ATOMS: atom_id res chain seq x y z
N MET A 1 -13.49 -20.66 27.55
CA MET A 1 -13.02 -19.26 27.35
C MET A 1 -13.97 -18.60 26.37
N LYS A 2 -14.52 -17.42 26.67
CA LYS A 2 -15.47 -16.74 25.78
C LYS A 2 -14.71 -16.01 24.67
N ILE A 3 -15.35 -15.83 23.51
CA ILE A 3 -14.79 -15.02 22.41
C ILE A 3 -14.47 -13.60 22.88
N THR A 4 -15.28 -13.04 23.77
CA THR A 4 -15.04 -11.73 24.38
C THR A 4 -13.71 -11.67 25.12
N ASP A 5 -13.34 -12.75 25.81
CA ASP A 5 -12.10 -12.82 26.57
C ASP A 5 -10.91 -12.87 25.61
N LEU A 6 -11.02 -13.65 24.52
CA LEU A 6 -10.03 -13.70 23.44
C LEU A 6 -9.82 -12.33 22.76
N LEU A 7 -10.91 -11.62 22.46
CA LEU A 7 -10.85 -10.29 21.86
C LEU A 7 -10.24 -9.27 22.82
N TYR A 8 -10.58 -9.35 24.10
CA TYR A 8 -10.00 -8.49 25.13
C TYR A 8 -8.49 -8.70 25.26
N GLU A 9 -8.04 -9.96 25.34
CA GLU A 9 -6.62 -10.29 25.42
C GLU A 9 -5.85 -9.86 24.17
N ARG A 10 -6.46 -9.98 22.98
CA ARG A 10 -5.80 -9.58 21.73
C ARG A 10 -5.74 -8.07 21.51
N LEU A 11 -6.81 -7.35 21.84
CA LEU A 11 -6.99 -5.94 21.43
C LEU A 11 -6.77 -4.94 22.56
N ILE A 12 -7.11 -5.29 23.81
CA ILE A 12 -7.13 -4.34 24.94
C ILE A 12 -5.96 -4.54 25.90
N SER A 13 -5.64 -5.81 26.22
CA SER A 13 -4.54 -6.16 27.13
C SER A 13 -3.17 -5.55 26.72
N PRO A 14 -2.78 -5.53 25.43
CA PRO A 14 -1.52 -4.91 24.99
C PRO A 14 -1.48 -3.39 25.21
N ILE A 15 -2.61 -2.70 25.07
CA ILE A 15 -2.71 -1.25 25.26
C ILE A 15 -2.61 -0.90 26.76
N ARG A 16 -3.25 -1.70 27.62
CA ARG A 16 -3.24 -1.46 29.07
C ARG A 16 -1.87 -1.70 29.70
N SER A 17 -1.14 -2.69 29.21
CA SER A 17 0.24 -2.98 29.65
C SER A 17 1.27 -1.95 29.15
N PHE A 18 0.87 -1.06 28.25
CA PHE A 18 1.73 -0.04 27.62
C PHE A 18 2.14 1.10 28.56
N SER A 19 1.50 1.24 29.74
CA SER A 19 1.68 2.37 30.66
C SER A 19 3.12 2.56 31.17
N ASN A 20 3.99 1.55 31.04
CA ASN A 20 5.40 1.59 31.44
C ASN A 20 6.38 1.48 30.26
N SER A 21 5.90 1.51 29.01
CA SER A 21 6.73 1.31 27.81
C SER A 21 7.07 2.63 27.11
N LYS A 22 8.23 2.69 26.46
CA LYS A 22 8.59 3.84 25.61
C LYS A 22 7.67 3.85 24.38
N MET A 23 6.82 4.86 24.26
CA MET A 23 5.98 5.05 23.07
C MET A 23 6.85 5.08 21.82
N LYS A 24 6.36 4.42 20.77
CA LYS A 24 6.94 4.43 19.43
C LYS A 24 5.90 4.94 18.44
N VAL A 25 6.37 5.40 17.29
CA VAL A 25 5.55 5.85 16.18
C VAL A 25 5.79 4.91 15.00
N GLY A 26 4.72 4.36 14.44
CA GLY A 26 4.72 3.73 13.11
C GLY A 26 4.16 4.72 12.10
N VAL A 27 4.67 4.69 10.88
CA VAL A 27 4.21 5.55 9.78
C VAL A 27 4.07 4.68 8.53
N GLU A 28 2.97 4.87 7.83
CA GLU A 28 2.67 4.26 6.54
C GLU A 28 2.31 5.37 5.56
N LEU A 29 2.87 5.31 4.36
CA LEU A 29 2.70 6.34 3.33
C LEU A 29 2.50 5.69 1.98
N GLU A 30 1.43 6.10 1.30
CA GLU A 30 1.11 5.67 -0.05
C GLU A 30 1.48 6.74 -1.07
N TYR A 31 2.06 6.30 -2.18
CA TYR A 31 2.53 7.15 -3.25
C TYR A 31 2.04 6.64 -4.60
N PRO A 32 1.19 7.40 -5.30
CA PRO A 32 0.88 7.11 -6.67
C PRO A 32 2.13 7.20 -7.55
N ILE A 33 2.20 6.27 -8.50
CA ILE A 33 3.21 6.22 -9.56
C ILE A 33 2.57 6.77 -10.82
N VAL A 34 3.27 7.71 -11.46
CA VAL A 34 2.84 8.30 -12.74
C VAL A 34 3.91 8.09 -13.79
N HIS A 35 3.49 7.87 -15.03
CA HIS A 35 4.38 7.89 -16.18
C HIS A 35 4.47 9.31 -16.73
N LYS A 36 5.68 9.79 -17.08
CA LYS A 36 5.90 11.17 -17.55
C LYS A 36 5.13 11.54 -18.83
N GLN A 37 4.69 10.55 -19.59
CA GLN A 37 3.92 10.70 -20.83
C GLN A 37 2.46 10.22 -20.70
N ALA A 38 1.90 10.18 -19.49
CA ALA A 38 0.52 9.74 -19.21
C ALA A 38 0.19 8.34 -19.80
N LYS A 39 1.12 7.40 -19.63
CA LYS A 39 0.95 5.99 -20.03
C LYS A 39 0.62 5.14 -18.81
N ASN A 40 0.08 3.95 -19.06
CA ASN A 40 -0.12 2.93 -18.04
C ASN A 40 1.21 2.53 -17.39
N ILE A 41 1.16 2.15 -16.11
CA ILE A 41 2.31 1.58 -15.42
C ILE A 41 2.61 0.20 -15.98
N GLU A 42 3.85 0.00 -16.44
CA GLU A 42 4.29 -1.31 -16.89
C GLU A 42 4.71 -2.19 -15.69
N LYS A 43 4.04 -3.33 -15.53
CA LYS A 43 4.26 -4.29 -14.43
C LYS A 43 5.72 -4.69 -14.25
N ASN A 44 6.44 -4.92 -15.34
CA ASN A 44 7.86 -5.29 -15.34
C ASN A 44 8.75 -4.22 -14.67
N ILE A 45 8.43 -2.93 -14.78
CA ILE A 45 9.19 -1.85 -14.16
C ILE A 45 9.12 -1.96 -12.65
N ILE A 46 7.92 -2.22 -12.12
CA ILE A 46 7.70 -2.37 -10.68
C ILE A 46 8.27 -3.69 -10.15
N GLU A 47 8.12 -4.78 -10.89
CA GLU A 47 8.78 -6.05 -10.55
C GLU A 47 10.31 -5.90 -10.50
N ASN A 48 10.89 -5.13 -11.42
CA ASN A 48 12.32 -4.89 -11.46
C ASN A 48 12.79 -3.95 -10.33
N LEU A 49 11.94 -3.01 -9.87
CA LEU A 49 12.18 -2.24 -8.64
C LEU A 49 12.33 -3.19 -7.46
N PHE A 50 11.35 -4.09 -7.26
CA PHE A 50 11.40 -5.05 -6.16
C PHE A 50 12.60 -5.98 -6.28
N LYS A 51 12.91 -6.52 -7.47
CA LYS A 51 14.13 -7.31 -7.69
C LYS A 51 15.41 -6.54 -7.32
N GLY A 52 15.44 -5.23 -7.56
CA GLY A 52 16.51 -4.34 -7.11
C GLY A 52 16.64 -4.30 -5.59
N LEU A 53 15.51 -4.14 -4.88
CA LEU A 53 15.47 -4.19 -3.41
C LEU A 53 15.90 -5.57 -2.86
N LEU A 54 15.49 -6.67 -3.50
CA LEU A 54 15.93 -8.01 -3.11
C LEU A 54 17.45 -8.17 -3.20
N LYS A 55 18.07 -7.62 -4.25
CA LYS A 55 19.54 -7.58 -4.37
C LYS A 55 20.20 -6.72 -3.29
N ALA A 56 19.51 -5.72 -2.76
CA ALA A 56 19.92 -4.91 -1.60
C ALA A 56 19.66 -5.61 -0.24
N GLY A 57 19.29 -6.89 -0.26
CA GLY A 57 19.08 -7.70 0.94
C GLY A 57 17.73 -7.48 1.61
N PHE A 58 16.70 -7.11 0.84
CA PHE A 58 15.31 -7.23 1.26
C PHE A 58 14.82 -8.67 1.05
N LYS A 59 13.81 -9.08 1.82
CA LYS A 59 13.10 -10.34 1.66
C LYS A 59 11.86 -10.11 0.79
N PRO A 60 11.47 -11.05 -0.08
CA PRO A 60 10.32 -10.88 -0.96
C PRO A 60 9.00 -11.07 -0.21
N LEU A 61 7.98 -10.34 -0.62
CA LEU A 61 6.58 -10.52 -0.21
C LEU A 61 5.74 -10.94 -1.42
N TYR A 62 4.93 -11.97 -1.26
CA TYR A 62 4.13 -12.56 -2.33
C TYR A 62 2.65 -12.51 -2.02
N SER A 63 1.83 -12.31 -3.06
CA SER A 63 0.38 -12.47 -2.98
C SER A 63 -0.01 -13.93 -2.76
N SER A 64 -1.29 -14.18 -2.48
CA SER A 64 -1.83 -15.55 -2.40
C SER A 64 -1.64 -16.36 -3.69
N LYS A 65 -1.39 -15.70 -4.83
CA LYS A 65 -1.10 -16.30 -6.14
C LYS A 65 0.39 -16.34 -6.49
N SER A 66 1.28 -16.21 -5.51
CA SER A 66 2.73 -16.20 -5.69
C SER A 66 3.26 -15.04 -6.57
N GLN A 67 2.51 -13.96 -6.71
CA GLN A 67 2.97 -12.77 -7.40
C GLN A 67 3.87 -11.95 -6.47
N LEU A 68 5.03 -11.47 -6.94
CA LEU A 68 5.84 -10.53 -6.17
C LEU A 68 5.10 -9.19 -6.03
N ILE A 69 4.73 -8.83 -4.80
CA ILE A 69 3.92 -7.62 -4.50
C ILE A 69 4.65 -6.64 -3.59
N GLY A 70 5.81 -7.02 -3.06
CA GLY A 70 6.57 -6.16 -2.18
C GLY A 70 7.89 -6.76 -1.76
N ALA A 71 8.58 -6.02 -0.91
CA ALA A 71 9.83 -6.41 -0.29
C ALA A 71 9.94 -5.83 1.12
N GLU A 72 10.46 -6.62 2.05
CA GLU A 72 10.66 -6.24 3.45
C GLU A 72 12.15 -6.16 3.79
N LYS A 73 12.55 -5.07 4.45
CA LYS A 73 13.79 -5.01 5.22
C LYS A 73 13.43 -5.12 6.70
N GLN A 74 13.72 -6.30 7.26
CA GLN A 74 13.31 -6.65 8.62
C GLN A 74 13.73 -5.59 9.64
N ASN A 75 12.79 -5.19 10.50
CA ASN A 75 12.94 -4.13 11.52
C ASN A 75 13.20 -2.71 10.97
N GLU A 76 13.05 -2.50 9.66
CA GLU A 76 13.27 -1.19 9.03
C GLU A 76 12.03 -0.72 8.28
N ILE A 77 11.66 -1.40 7.19
CA ILE A 77 10.61 -0.97 6.27
C ILE A 77 10.02 -2.14 5.49
N VAL A 78 8.73 -2.07 5.21
CA VAL A 78 8.02 -2.86 4.19
C VAL A 78 7.65 -1.93 3.04
N ILE A 79 7.98 -2.33 1.82
CA ILE A 79 7.62 -1.61 0.59
C ILE A 79 6.73 -2.54 -0.23
N THR A 80 5.49 -2.14 -0.45
CA THR A 80 4.42 -2.98 -1.01
C THR A 80 3.66 -2.23 -2.10
N LEU A 81 2.95 -2.97 -2.94
CA LEU A 81 1.91 -2.40 -3.78
C LEU A 81 0.63 -2.22 -2.94
N ASP A 82 -0.08 -1.12 -3.16
CA ASP A 82 -1.44 -0.93 -2.66
C ASP A 82 -2.43 -1.25 -3.79
N THR A 83 -3.04 -2.44 -3.71
CA THR A 83 -4.13 -2.96 -4.54
C THR A 83 -3.85 -3.13 -6.05
N SER A 84 -2.94 -2.35 -6.63
CA SER A 84 -2.56 -2.32 -8.05
C SER A 84 -1.09 -1.91 -8.23
N TYR A 85 -0.61 -1.95 -9.46
CA TYR A 85 0.74 -1.48 -9.81
C TYR A 85 0.91 0.05 -9.78
N ASN A 86 -0.17 0.79 -9.53
CA ASN A 86 -0.16 2.25 -9.62
C ASN A 86 0.24 2.93 -8.32
N ASN A 87 0.28 2.22 -7.19
CA ASN A 87 0.59 2.79 -5.88
C ASN A 87 1.67 1.95 -5.20
N LEU A 88 2.64 2.64 -4.59
CA LEU A 88 3.56 2.05 -3.62
C LEU A 88 3.18 2.49 -2.21
N GLU A 89 3.14 1.54 -1.29
CA GLU A 89 3.03 1.76 0.14
C GLU A 89 4.41 1.56 0.78
N LEU A 90 4.79 2.48 1.66
CA LEU A 90 6.00 2.43 2.48
C LEU A 90 5.58 2.40 3.96
N ALA A 91 5.71 1.23 4.59
CA ALA A 91 5.37 1.01 6.00
C ALA A 91 6.64 0.87 6.85
N PHE A 92 6.91 1.83 7.72
CA PHE A 92 8.12 1.89 8.55
C PHE A 92 7.93 1.13 9.86
N ALA A 93 8.96 0.37 10.26
CA ALA A 93 8.99 -0.27 11.56
C ALA A 93 8.89 0.79 12.69
N PRO A 94 8.17 0.52 13.79
CA PRO A 94 7.96 1.50 14.85
C PRO A 94 9.27 2.07 15.43
N GLN A 95 9.41 3.39 15.39
CA GLN A 95 10.61 4.12 15.85
C GLN A 95 10.33 4.94 17.12
N PRO A 96 11.36 5.26 17.92
CA PRO A 96 11.22 6.15 19.08
C PRO A 96 10.87 7.60 18.72
N SER A 97 11.05 8.03 17.46
CA SER A 97 10.79 9.40 17.03
C SER A 97 10.46 9.50 15.54
N LEU A 98 9.69 10.52 15.18
CA LEU A 98 9.44 10.89 13.78
C LEU A 98 10.72 11.28 13.04
N LEU A 99 11.73 11.81 13.72
CA LEU A 99 13.01 12.18 13.12
C LEU A 99 13.79 10.96 12.60
N ASN A 100 13.67 9.81 13.26
CA ASN A 100 14.27 8.58 12.74
C ASN A 100 13.54 8.11 11.48
N ILE A 101 12.21 8.21 11.47
CA ILE A 101 11.39 7.86 10.31
C ILE A 101 11.70 8.77 9.14
N GLU A 102 11.83 10.09 9.35
CA GLU A 102 12.13 11.06 8.30
C GLU A 102 13.47 10.77 7.60
N LYS A 103 14.50 10.38 8.36
CA LYS A 103 15.80 9.95 7.78
C LYS A 103 15.66 8.71 6.91
N SER A 104 14.98 7.68 7.41
CA SER A 104 14.73 6.45 6.65
C SER A 104 13.87 6.71 5.41
N LEU A 105 12.83 7.53 5.55
CA LEU A 105 11.95 7.93 4.45
C LEU A 105 12.74 8.63 3.34
N THR A 106 13.57 9.60 3.72
CA THR A 106 14.42 10.33 2.75
C THR A 106 15.34 9.38 1.99
N TYR A 107 15.99 8.46 2.71
CA TYR A 107 16.88 7.46 2.10
C TYR A 107 16.14 6.55 1.10
N TYR A 108 15.03 5.95 1.52
CA TYR A 108 14.29 5.00 0.68
C TYR A 108 13.58 5.69 -0.49
N LEU A 109 12.98 6.87 -0.28
CA LEU A 109 12.40 7.65 -1.36
C LEU A 109 13.45 8.03 -2.40
N GLN A 110 14.68 8.36 -2.00
CA GLN A 110 15.74 8.67 -2.96
C GLN A 110 16.05 7.47 -3.86
N ILE A 111 16.18 6.27 -3.29
CA ILE A 111 16.44 5.04 -4.05
C ILE A 111 15.30 4.77 -5.04
N ILE A 112 14.06 4.80 -4.56
CA ILE A 112 12.89 4.48 -5.39
C ILE A 112 12.68 5.53 -6.48
N ARG A 113 12.76 6.82 -6.14
CA ARG A 113 12.62 7.92 -7.09
C ARG A 113 13.70 7.87 -8.16
N ASN A 114 14.95 7.61 -7.80
CA ASN A 114 16.04 7.48 -8.77
C ASN A 114 15.76 6.35 -9.77
N TYR A 115 15.34 5.18 -9.29
CA TYR A 115 14.99 4.05 -10.14
C TYR A 115 13.82 4.39 -11.07
N LEU A 116 12.72 4.94 -10.54
CA LEU A 116 11.53 5.25 -11.33
C LEU A 116 11.81 6.35 -12.37
N GLN A 117 12.54 7.40 -11.98
CA GLN A 117 12.89 8.50 -12.88
C GLN A 117 13.75 8.05 -14.06
N ALA A 118 14.70 7.13 -13.81
CA ALA A 118 15.54 6.53 -14.85
C ALA A 118 14.71 5.71 -15.86
N ASN A 119 13.54 5.22 -15.45
CA ASN A 119 12.62 4.44 -16.29
C ASN A 119 11.44 5.28 -16.85
N GLY A 120 11.44 6.61 -16.68
CA GLY A 120 10.36 7.47 -17.21
C GLY A 120 9.13 7.62 -16.31
N TYR A 121 9.23 7.19 -15.05
CA TYR A 121 8.17 7.26 -14.04
C TYR A 121 8.49 8.27 -12.94
N SER A 122 7.53 8.56 -12.07
CA SER A 122 7.70 9.41 -10.88
C SER A 122 6.74 8.96 -9.78
N LEU A 123 7.19 9.03 -8.53
CA LEU A 123 6.30 9.02 -7.38
C LEU A 123 5.80 10.44 -7.13
N ILE A 124 4.53 10.58 -6.82
CA ILE A 124 3.92 11.87 -6.51
C ILE A 124 3.40 11.91 -5.07
N ASP A 125 3.57 13.07 -4.44
CA ASP A 125 3.16 13.31 -3.06
C ASP A 125 1.70 13.84 -3.05
N LYS A 126 0.76 13.04 -3.58
CA LYS A 126 -0.67 13.37 -3.68
C LYS A 126 -1.52 12.18 -3.26
N GLY A 127 -2.66 12.45 -2.64
CA GLY A 127 -3.61 11.40 -2.25
C GLY A 127 -4.34 10.73 -3.41
N LEU A 128 -4.27 11.27 -4.62
CA LEU A 128 -4.87 10.67 -5.83
C LEU A 128 -3.90 10.73 -7.00
N ASN A 129 -3.92 9.68 -7.82
CA ASN A 129 -3.23 9.68 -9.10
C ASN A 129 -3.90 10.71 -10.04
N PRO A 130 -3.17 11.71 -10.57
CA PRO A 130 -3.74 12.73 -11.45
C PRO A 130 -4.33 12.15 -12.73
N ASP A 131 -3.84 10.99 -13.17
CA ASP A 131 -4.27 10.32 -14.39
C ASP A 131 -5.32 9.23 -14.10
N PHE A 132 -5.91 9.20 -12.90
CA PHE A 132 -6.83 8.16 -12.41
C PHE A 132 -7.94 7.78 -13.41
N ALA A 133 -8.51 8.75 -14.13
CA ALA A 133 -9.58 8.50 -15.08
C ALA A 133 -9.14 7.68 -16.32
N SER A 134 -7.86 7.76 -16.68
CA SER A 134 -7.30 7.23 -17.92
C SER A 134 -6.34 6.06 -17.72
N ILE A 135 -5.72 5.92 -16.54
CA ILE A 135 -4.79 4.82 -16.28
C ILE A 135 -5.52 3.50 -16.12
N ASN A 136 -4.83 2.43 -16.50
CA ASN A 136 -5.26 1.07 -16.20
C ASN A 136 -5.05 0.77 -14.71
N SER A 137 -6.13 0.45 -14.01
CA SER A 137 -6.14 0.05 -12.60
C SER A 137 -6.14 -1.48 -12.45
N THR A 138 -5.36 -2.20 -13.27
CA THR A 138 -5.23 -3.66 -13.14
C THR A 138 -4.85 -4.01 -11.72
N LEU A 139 -5.75 -4.73 -11.06
CA LEU A 139 -5.58 -5.19 -9.70
C LEU A 139 -4.47 -6.25 -9.63
N ILE A 140 -3.80 -6.29 -8.49
CA ILE A 140 -2.94 -7.41 -8.12
C ILE A 140 -3.79 -8.68 -8.10
N ASP A 141 -3.24 -9.78 -8.62
CA ASP A 141 -3.89 -11.08 -8.52
C ASP A 141 -3.74 -11.61 -7.08
N ASP A 142 -4.69 -11.23 -6.24
CA ASP A 142 -4.80 -11.63 -4.83
C ASP A 142 -6.26 -11.97 -4.49
N GLU A 143 -6.44 -12.93 -3.57
CA GLU A 143 -7.78 -13.39 -3.17
C GLU A 143 -8.48 -12.41 -2.25
N GLU A 144 -7.73 -11.70 -1.41
CA GLU A 144 -8.26 -10.66 -0.51
C GLU A 144 -8.78 -9.48 -1.32
N ILE A 145 -7.98 -8.98 -2.27
CA ILE A 145 -8.38 -7.89 -3.17
C ILE A 145 -9.62 -8.28 -3.98
N LYS A 146 -9.70 -9.52 -4.46
CA LYS A 146 -10.90 -10.02 -5.16
C LYS A 146 -12.12 -10.07 -4.25
N ALA A 147 -11.96 -10.56 -3.02
CA ALA A 147 -13.04 -10.62 -2.06
C ALA A 147 -13.57 -9.21 -1.72
N GLU A 148 -12.67 -8.25 -1.53
CA GLU A 148 -13.01 -6.85 -1.32
C GLU A 148 -13.75 -6.25 -2.52
N CYS A 149 -13.25 -6.45 -3.74
CA CYS A 149 -13.92 -5.96 -4.96
C CYS A 149 -15.32 -6.57 -5.11
N ASN A 150 -15.47 -7.87 -4.81
CA ASN A 150 -16.77 -8.54 -4.83
C ASN A 150 -17.72 -7.94 -3.78
N PHE A 151 -17.24 -7.69 -2.56
CA PHE A 151 -18.04 -7.06 -1.51
C PHE A 151 -18.54 -5.68 -1.93
N TRP A 152 -17.66 -4.82 -2.45
CA TRP A 152 -18.04 -3.50 -2.94
C TRP A 152 -19.00 -3.56 -4.12
N SER A 153 -18.83 -4.51 -5.04
CA SER A 153 -19.76 -4.67 -6.17
C SER A 153 -21.19 -4.95 -5.70
N ILE A 154 -21.36 -5.80 -4.68
CA ILE A 154 -22.67 -6.11 -4.08
C ILE A 154 -23.24 -4.86 -3.41
N LEU A 155 -22.43 -4.18 -2.60
CA LEU A 155 -22.87 -3.00 -1.85
C LEU A 155 -23.27 -1.85 -2.79
N LEU A 156 -22.48 -1.60 -3.85
CA LEU A 156 -22.78 -0.59 -4.87
C LEU A 156 -24.05 -0.93 -5.64
N HIS A 157 -24.24 -2.19 -6.05
CA HIS A 157 -25.49 -2.61 -6.68
C HIS A 157 -26.72 -2.40 -5.78
N GLN A 158 -26.58 -2.59 -4.46
CA GLN A 158 -27.67 -2.36 -3.50
C GLN A 158 -27.91 -0.87 -3.21
N THR A 159 -26.86 -0.06 -3.09
CA THR A 159 -26.97 1.38 -2.79
C THR A 159 -27.43 2.22 -3.98
N PHE A 160 -27.11 1.83 -5.22
CA PHE A 160 -27.60 2.53 -6.42
C PHE A 160 -29.11 2.37 -6.66
N MET A 161 -29.76 1.36 -6.07
CA MET A 161 -31.23 1.22 -6.13
C MET A 161 -31.96 2.18 -5.18
N ASP A 162 -31.31 2.62 -4.09
CA ASP A 162 -31.99 3.36 -3.02
C ASP A 162 -31.45 4.78 -2.76
N THR A 163 -30.29 5.20 -3.28
CA THR A 163 -29.84 6.59 -3.07
C THR A 163 -28.81 7.08 -4.09
N LYS A 164 -29.08 8.23 -4.73
CA LYS A 164 -28.10 9.02 -5.49
C LYS A 164 -27.09 9.65 -4.52
N ILE A 165 -26.13 8.87 -4.01
CA ILE A 165 -25.00 9.37 -3.23
C ILE A 165 -23.72 8.93 -3.93
N TYR A 166 -23.03 9.90 -4.52
CA TYR A 166 -21.67 9.74 -5.03
C TYR A 166 -20.71 9.60 -3.84
N LEU A 167 -20.33 8.37 -3.50
CA LEU A 167 -19.31 8.13 -2.49
C LEU A 167 -17.92 8.22 -3.12
N LEU A 168 -17.29 9.38 -2.90
CA LEU A 168 -15.87 9.66 -3.12
C LEU A 168 -15.05 9.09 -1.95
N LEU A 169 -14.94 7.78 -1.82
CA LEU A 169 -13.99 7.16 -0.89
C LEU A 169 -13.51 5.83 -1.46
N PHE A 170 -12.24 5.81 -1.85
CA PHE A 170 -11.31 4.69 -2.06
C PHE A 170 -11.87 3.41 -2.72
N LEU A 171 -11.33 3.12 -3.92
CA LEU A 171 -11.49 1.96 -4.82
C LEU A 171 -12.52 2.06 -5.97
N PRO A 172 -12.20 1.45 -7.14
CA PRO A 172 -12.51 1.97 -8.47
C PRO A 172 -13.61 1.15 -9.15
N VAL A 173 -14.71 1.77 -9.51
CA VAL A 173 -15.64 1.19 -10.50
C VAL A 173 -15.90 2.24 -11.57
N LYS A 174 -15.29 2.02 -12.74
CA LYS A 174 -15.80 2.60 -13.98
C LYS A 174 -17.16 1.97 -14.24
N LEU A 175 -18.22 2.71 -13.97
CA LEU A 175 -19.53 2.42 -14.53
C LEU A 175 -19.44 2.63 -16.05
N ILE A 176 -19.58 1.55 -16.82
CA ILE A 176 -19.92 1.59 -18.26
C ILE A 176 -21.44 1.73 -18.36
#